data_AF-A0A7L1WQU9-F1
#
_entry.id   AF-A0A7L1WQU9-F1
#
_cell.length_a   1.000
_cell.length_b   1.000
_cell.length_c   1.000
_cell.angle_alpha   90.00
_cell.angle_beta   90.00
_cell.angle_gamma   90.00
#
_symmetry.space_group_name_H-M   'P 1'
#
loop_
_entity.id
_entity.type
_entity.pdbx_description
1 polymer ?
#
loop_
_entity_poly.entity_id
_entity_poly.type
_entity_poly.pdbx_seq_one_letter_code
_entity_poly.pdbx_strand_id
1 'polypeptide(L)'
;MMHFADSLTFSGRKVVAAWAALPFPALPGSSLPDVLSAYQQDVPWKLLSSWREQKVSCCFAQSVVLRGICQEKATSCPGQPRSPLHSCESPEQVLQQFFHTQFPGAFSTTHLLQQPCDTRPPFPQFFSPVLTRRGFLLDKAQGFSSAGVESIPVLAALQSSPVLHSLLSGLCQQLQVPNVRRWSSFFTAGVEQDDFQEALEELKTLSQCYETGFGADGSEDEEDSD
;
A
#
# COMPACT_ATOMS: atom_id res chain seq x y z
N MET A 1 11.49 -17.04 -5.75
CA MET A 1 10.64 -16.00 -6.39
C MET A 1 9.26 -16.54 -6.78
N MET A 2 9.13 -17.72 -7.40
CA MET A 2 7.82 -18.31 -7.76
C MET A 2 6.83 -18.38 -6.59
N HIS A 3 7.25 -18.96 -5.46
CA HIS A 3 6.43 -19.06 -4.24
C HIS A 3 5.93 -17.71 -3.68
N PHE A 4 6.64 -16.61 -3.92
CA PHE A 4 6.24 -15.29 -3.43
C PHE A 4 5.08 -14.73 -4.26
N ALA A 5 5.19 -14.81 -5.59
CA ALA A 5 4.13 -14.40 -6.49
C ALA A 5 2.86 -15.24 -6.22
N ASP A 6 3.00 -16.56 -6.14
CA ASP A 6 1.89 -17.49 -5.89
C ASP A 6 1.14 -17.17 -4.59
N SER A 7 1.84 -16.72 -3.55
CA SER A 7 1.23 -16.33 -2.26
C SER A 7 0.35 -15.08 -2.36
N LEU A 8 0.60 -14.20 -3.33
CA LEU A 8 -0.15 -12.97 -3.55
C LEU A 8 -1.20 -13.11 -4.67
N THR A 9 -0.97 -13.99 -5.64
CA THR A 9 -1.77 -14.11 -6.87
C THR A 9 -2.51 -15.44 -6.97
N PHE A 10 -3.19 -15.85 -5.89
CA PHE A 10 -4.02 -17.06 -5.85
C PHE A 10 -5.44 -16.83 -6.39
N SER A 11 -6.17 -17.90 -6.70
CA SER A 11 -7.56 -17.87 -7.22
C SER A 11 -7.74 -17.08 -8.53
N GLY A 12 -6.85 -17.28 -9.50
CA GLY A 12 -6.94 -16.65 -10.82
C GLY A 12 -6.49 -15.19 -10.89
N ARG A 13 -6.18 -14.58 -9.73
CA ARG A 13 -5.56 -13.25 -9.65
C ARG A 13 -4.15 -13.27 -10.21
N LYS A 14 -3.69 -12.14 -10.78
CA LYS A 14 -2.38 -12.02 -11.48
C LYS A 14 -1.64 -10.69 -11.24
N VAL A 15 -2.32 -9.72 -10.64
CA VAL A 15 -1.87 -8.34 -10.40
C VAL A 15 -1.85 -8.06 -8.89
N VAL A 16 -0.89 -7.23 -8.46
CA VAL A 16 -0.82 -6.70 -7.09
C VAL A 16 -0.67 -5.18 -7.15
N ALA A 17 -1.28 -4.50 -6.18
CA ALA A 17 -1.10 -3.08 -5.95
C ALA A 17 0.14 -2.84 -5.08
N ALA A 18 0.94 -1.83 -5.43
CA ALA A 18 2.10 -1.42 -4.66
C ALA A 18 1.76 -0.20 -3.80
N TRP A 19 2.11 -0.26 -2.52
CA TRP A 19 1.86 0.76 -1.51
C TRP A 19 3.17 1.17 -0.86
N ALA A 20 3.31 2.44 -0.51
CA ALA A 20 4.44 2.86 0.32
C ALA A 20 4.15 4.10 1.17
N ALA A 21 4.91 4.22 2.26
CA ALA A 21 5.20 5.50 2.91
C ALA A 21 6.69 5.79 2.82
N LEU A 22 6.97 6.95 2.21
CA LEU A 22 8.30 7.43 1.84
C LEU A 22 8.43 8.91 2.25
N PRO A 23 8.95 9.23 3.45
CA PRO A 23 9.37 8.30 4.52
C PRO A 23 8.19 7.71 5.31
N PHE A 24 8.45 6.64 6.04
CA PHE A 24 7.54 6.15 7.08
C PHE A 24 7.42 7.19 8.20
N PRO A 25 6.21 7.63 8.55
CA PRO A 25 5.97 8.76 9.45
C PRO A 25 6.18 8.40 10.93
N ALA A 26 7.44 8.40 11.37
CA ALA A 26 7.84 8.15 12.75
C ALA A 26 8.58 9.35 13.35
N LEU A 27 8.42 9.57 14.65
CA LEU A 27 9.17 10.57 15.42
C LEU A 27 10.54 10.00 15.85
N PRO A 28 11.56 10.85 16.06
CA PRO A 28 12.82 10.41 16.66
C PRO A 28 12.58 9.77 18.03
N GLY A 29 13.09 8.54 18.22
CA GLY A 29 13.02 7.83 19.50
C GLY A 29 11.68 7.15 19.82
N SER A 30 10.66 7.28 18.95
CA SER A 30 9.38 6.57 19.15
C SER A 30 9.54 5.06 18.95
N SER A 31 8.87 4.26 19.78
CA SER A 31 8.81 2.81 19.56
C SER A 31 7.89 2.45 18.38
N LEU A 32 8.11 1.30 17.76
CA LEU A 32 7.22 0.83 16.69
C LEU A 32 5.76 0.67 17.15
N PRO A 33 5.46 0.07 18.33
CA PRO A 33 4.12 0.07 18.89
C PRO A 33 3.50 1.46 19.04
N ASP A 34 4.25 2.46 19.50
CA ASP A 34 3.75 3.83 19.65
C ASP A 34 3.34 4.40 18.30
N VAL A 35 4.21 4.31 17.31
CA VAL A 35 3.95 4.83 15.95
C VAL A 35 2.72 4.16 15.35
N LEU A 36 2.63 2.83 15.38
CA LEU A 36 1.50 2.10 14.79
C LEU A 36 0.19 2.33 15.56
N SER A 37 0.24 2.46 16.89
CA SER A 37 -0.96 2.73 17.69
C SER A 37 -1.61 4.07 17.39
N ALA A 38 -0.83 5.06 16.92
CA ALA A 38 -1.35 6.35 16.50
C ALA A 38 -2.25 6.26 15.26
N TYR A 39 -2.09 5.22 14.43
CA TYR A 39 -2.86 5.06 13.18
C TYR A 39 -4.22 4.37 13.37
N GLN A 40 -4.57 3.88 14.57
CA GLN A 40 -5.86 3.24 14.87
C GLN A 40 -6.28 2.20 13.81
N GLN A 41 -7.29 2.50 12.98
CA GLN A 41 -7.85 1.65 11.91
C GLN A 41 -7.31 2.00 10.50
N ASP A 42 -6.34 2.91 10.42
CA ASP A 42 -5.72 3.34 9.17
C ASP A 42 -4.29 2.77 9.03
N VAL A 43 -3.73 2.88 7.84
CA VAL A 43 -2.36 2.45 7.54
C VAL A 43 -1.55 3.63 7.00
N PRO A 44 -0.33 3.87 7.52
CA PRO A 44 0.52 4.94 7.03
C PRO A 44 1.20 4.54 5.72
N TRP A 45 0.43 4.36 4.64
CA TRP A 45 0.95 4.20 3.28
C TRP A 45 -0.02 4.79 2.27
N LYS A 46 0.45 4.94 1.03
CA LYS A 46 -0.38 5.37 -0.10
C LYS A 46 -0.18 4.45 -1.28
N LEU A 47 -1.21 4.37 -2.14
CA LEU A 47 -1.13 3.67 -3.41
C LEU A 47 -0.11 4.37 -4.30
N LEU A 48 0.81 3.61 -4.89
CA LEU A 48 1.82 4.17 -5.79
C LEU A 48 1.30 4.39 -7.22
N SER A 49 0.19 3.76 -7.59
CA SER A 49 -0.49 4.08 -8.83
C SER A 49 -1.35 5.33 -8.67
N SER A 50 -1.45 6.13 -9.73
CA SER A 50 -2.30 7.32 -9.79
C SER A 50 -3.80 7.01 -9.90
N TRP A 51 -4.18 5.74 -9.72
CA TRP A 51 -5.58 5.33 -9.74
C TRP A 51 -6.25 5.82 -8.46
N ARG A 52 -7.47 6.37 -8.59
CA ARG A 52 -8.20 7.07 -7.51
C ARG A 52 -7.95 6.44 -6.14
N GLU A 53 -7.49 7.26 -5.20
CA GLU A 53 -7.19 6.84 -3.84
C GLU A 53 -8.48 6.33 -3.18
N GLN A 54 -8.61 5.00 -3.12
CA GLN A 54 -9.64 4.32 -2.36
C GLN A 54 -9.04 3.89 -1.03
N LYS A 55 -9.76 4.13 0.06
CA LYS A 55 -9.45 3.50 1.34
C LYS A 55 -9.55 1.99 1.15
N VAL A 56 -8.46 1.28 1.43
CA VAL A 56 -8.45 -0.18 1.40
C VAL A 56 -9.11 -0.65 2.68
N SER A 57 -10.33 -1.17 2.58
CA SER A 57 -11.03 -1.78 3.71
C SER A 57 -10.66 -3.26 3.91
N CYS A 58 -10.08 -3.92 2.89
CA CYS A 58 -9.70 -5.33 2.95
C CYS A 58 -8.67 -5.70 1.88
N CYS A 59 -7.98 -6.82 2.06
CA CYS A 59 -7.14 -7.45 1.03
C CYS A 59 -7.21 -8.98 1.12
N PHE A 60 -6.89 -9.67 0.03
CA PHE A 60 -6.84 -11.12 -0.04
C PHE A 60 -5.51 -11.66 0.48
N ALA A 61 -4.42 -11.01 0.09
CA ALA A 61 -3.08 -11.31 0.53
C ALA A 61 -2.20 -10.06 0.47
N GLN A 62 -1.18 -10.02 1.31
CA GLN A 62 -0.21 -8.94 1.34
C GLN A 62 1.18 -9.40 1.76
N SER A 63 2.18 -8.71 1.24
CA SER A 63 3.55 -8.73 1.73
C SER A 63 3.97 -7.34 2.11
N VAL A 64 4.34 -7.15 3.37
CA VAL A 64 4.73 -5.85 3.93
C VAL A 64 6.18 -5.89 4.37
N VAL A 65 6.91 -4.82 4.06
CA VAL A 65 8.29 -4.63 4.50
C VAL A 65 8.42 -3.27 5.18
N LEU A 66 8.86 -3.26 6.43
CA LEU A 66 9.25 -2.06 7.15
C LEU A 66 10.77 -2.01 7.27
N ARG A 67 11.37 -0.91 6.85
CA ARG A 67 12.83 -0.69 6.86
C ARG A 67 13.22 0.53 7.66
N GLY A 68 14.37 0.50 8.30
CA GLY A 68 15.03 1.69 8.85
C GLY A 68 14.51 2.16 10.22
N ILE A 69 13.65 1.40 10.88
CA ILE A 69 13.22 1.68 12.25
C ILE A 69 14.24 1.07 13.21
N CYS A 70 14.87 1.93 14.01
CA CYS A 70 15.91 1.54 14.94
C CYS A 70 15.29 1.00 16.23
N GLN A 71 15.77 -0.15 16.72
CA GLN A 71 15.36 -0.74 18.01
C GLN A 71 16.10 -0.08 19.19
N GLU A 72 16.41 1.21 19.11
CA GLU A 72 16.96 1.91 20.27
C GLU A 72 15.93 1.85 21.40
N LYS A 73 16.40 1.75 22.65
CA LYS A 73 15.51 1.62 23.82
C LYS A 73 14.55 2.81 23.84
N ALA A 74 13.34 2.57 23.32
CA ALA A 74 12.31 3.57 23.31
C ALA A 74 12.03 3.94 24.76
N THR A 75 12.21 5.21 25.09
CA THR A 75 11.68 5.75 26.34
C THR A 75 10.18 5.82 26.15
N SER A 76 9.45 4.77 26.54
CA SER A 76 7.99 4.79 26.58
C SER A 76 7.58 6.03 27.37
N CYS A 77 6.85 6.94 26.74
CA CYS A 77 6.41 8.16 27.41
C CYS A 77 5.54 7.77 28.61
N PRO A 78 5.88 8.20 29.85
CA PRO A 78 5.06 7.90 31.01
C PRO A 78 3.68 8.53 30.84
N GLY A 79 2.62 7.71 30.81
CA GLY A 79 1.22 8.16 30.70
C GLY A 79 0.49 7.75 29.41
N GLN A 80 1.16 7.09 28.46
CA GLN A 80 0.52 6.65 27.23
C GLN A 80 -0.25 5.32 27.43
N PRO A 81 -1.51 5.19 26.96
CA PRO A 81 -2.26 3.96 27.10
C PRO A 81 -1.57 2.82 26.33
N ARG A 82 -1.23 1.74 27.03
CA ARG A 82 -0.56 0.58 26.43
C ARG A 82 -1.51 -0.11 25.46
N SER A 83 -1.25 0.04 24.17
CA SER A 83 -1.96 -0.71 23.13
C SER A 83 -1.59 -2.20 23.19
N PRO A 84 -2.41 -3.11 22.61
CA PRO A 84 -2.08 -4.54 22.53
C PRO A 84 -0.74 -4.84 21.84
N LEU A 85 -0.27 -3.94 20.98
CA LEU A 85 1.03 -4.04 20.30
C LEU A 85 2.22 -3.96 21.28
N HIS A 86 2.04 -3.40 22.47
CA HIS A 86 3.08 -3.32 23.49
C HIS A 86 3.31 -4.65 24.20
N SER A 87 2.41 -5.63 24.03
CA SER A 87 2.54 -6.97 24.59
C SER A 87 3.37 -7.91 23.70
N CYS A 88 3.69 -7.50 22.47
CA CYS A 88 4.51 -8.30 21.55
C CYS A 88 5.97 -8.35 22.04
N GLU A 89 6.61 -9.51 21.87
CA GLU A 89 8.00 -9.75 22.30
C GLU A 89 9.02 -9.33 21.24
N SER A 90 8.61 -9.24 19.97
CA SER A 90 9.47 -8.81 18.86
C SER A 90 8.80 -7.75 17.98
N PRO A 91 9.58 -6.88 17.31
CA PRO A 91 9.03 -5.86 16.41
C PRO A 91 8.38 -6.46 15.15
N GLU A 92 8.78 -7.67 14.75
CA GLU A 92 8.10 -8.43 13.70
C GLU A 92 6.71 -8.85 14.16
N GLN A 93 6.56 -9.34 15.40
CA GLN A 93 5.24 -9.66 15.97
C GLN A 93 4.34 -8.43 16.07
N VAL A 94 4.90 -7.26 16.43
CA VAL A 94 4.17 -5.98 16.43
C VAL A 94 3.59 -5.69 15.05
N LEU A 95 4.41 -5.83 14.01
CA LEU A 95 3.99 -5.56 12.62
C LEU A 95 2.95 -6.58 12.15
N GLN A 96 3.14 -7.86 12.46
CA GLN A 96 2.19 -8.93 12.16
C GLN A 96 0.83 -8.68 12.82
N GLN A 97 0.83 -8.36 14.12
CA GLN A 97 -0.40 -8.13 14.88
C GLN A 97 -1.14 -6.88 14.39
N PHE A 98 -0.42 -5.82 14.05
CA PHE A 98 -1.01 -4.61 13.47
C PHE A 98 -1.74 -4.94 12.16
N PHE A 99 -1.06 -5.58 11.19
CA PHE A 99 -1.68 -5.88 9.90
C PHE A 99 -2.77 -6.96 9.96
N HIS A 100 -2.68 -7.89 10.90
CA HIS A 100 -3.75 -8.84 11.15
C HIS A 100 -5.02 -8.15 11.66
N THR A 101 -4.86 -7.07 12.43
CA THR A 101 -5.97 -6.25 12.94
C THR A 101 -6.57 -5.39 11.82
N GLN A 102 -5.73 -4.78 10.96
CA GLN A 102 -6.21 -3.92 9.86
C GLN A 102 -6.83 -4.71 8.70
N PHE A 103 -6.35 -5.92 8.45
CA PHE A 103 -6.80 -6.76 7.34
C PHE A 103 -7.17 -8.16 7.83
N PRO A 104 -8.28 -8.30 8.57
CA PRO A 104 -8.72 -9.59 9.08
C PRO A 104 -9.00 -10.55 7.91
N GLY A 105 -8.50 -11.77 8.02
CA GLY A 105 -8.67 -12.81 7.00
C GLY A 105 -7.69 -12.74 5.81
N ALA A 106 -6.85 -11.71 5.71
CA ALA A 106 -5.84 -11.62 4.66
C ALA A 106 -4.62 -12.50 4.95
N PHE A 107 -4.11 -13.20 3.93
CA PHE A 107 -2.81 -13.87 4.03
C PHE A 107 -1.69 -12.82 4.07
N SER A 108 -1.11 -12.60 5.24
CA SER A 108 -0.18 -11.50 5.48
C SER A 108 1.21 -12.01 5.85
N THR A 109 2.21 -11.64 5.06
CA THR A 109 3.63 -11.78 5.45
C THR A 109 4.22 -10.41 5.73
N THR A 110 5.02 -10.30 6.79
CA THR A 110 5.62 -9.03 7.22
C THR A 110 7.10 -9.23 7.50
N HIS A 111 7.94 -8.30 7.05
CA HIS A 111 9.38 -8.32 7.29
C HIS A 111 9.86 -6.98 7.82
N LEU A 112 10.77 -7.04 8.80
CA LEU A 112 11.43 -5.87 9.36
C LEU A 112 12.91 -5.90 9.02
N LEU A 113 13.42 -4.79 8.49
CA LEU A 113 14.84 -4.62 8.16
C LEU A 113 15.40 -3.41 8.90
N GLN A 114 16.49 -3.59 9.63
CA GLN A 114 17.12 -2.50 10.36
C GLN A 114 17.72 -1.43 9.43
N GLN A 115 18.21 -1.84 8.25
CA GLN A 115 18.84 -0.92 7.31
C GLN A 115 17.81 0.00 6.64
N PRO A 116 17.93 1.34 6.80
CA PRO A 116 17.08 2.33 6.11
C PRO A 116 17.40 2.40 4.61
N CYS A 117 16.56 3.10 3.84
CA CYS A 117 16.85 3.41 2.45
C CYS A 117 17.79 4.63 2.37
N ASP A 118 18.91 4.49 1.66
CA ASP A 118 19.86 5.58 1.40
C ASP A 118 19.24 6.57 0.40
N THR A 119 19.34 7.86 0.70
CA THR A 119 18.83 8.96 -0.14
C THR A 119 19.95 9.90 -0.58
N ARG A 120 21.20 9.44 -0.54
CA ARG A 120 22.33 10.14 -1.16
C ARG A 120 22.14 10.25 -2.68
N PRO A 121 22.87 11.15 -3.34
CA PRO A 121 22.85 11.26 -4.80
C PRO A 121 23.03 9.90 -5.48
N PRO A 122 22.23 9.57 -6.52
CA PRO A 122 21.40 10.47 -7.32
C PRO A 122 19.94 10.65 -6.83
N PHE A 123 19.60 10.23 -5.60
CA PHE A 123 18.22 10.35 -5.11
C PHE A 123 17.79 11.84 -5.00
N PRO A 124 16.60 12.21 -5.51
CA PRO A 124 16.14 13.59 -5.49
C PRO A 124 15.82 14.08 -4.06
N GLN A 125 16.33 15.27 -3.72
CA GLN A 125 16.18 15.87 -2.38
C GLN A 125 14.90 16.71 -2.26
N PHE A 126 13.73 16.10 -2.52
CA PHE A 126 12.42 16.78 -2.42
C PHE A 126 11.79 16.71 -1.01
N PHE A 127 12.55 16.25 -0.02
CA PHE A 127 12.05 16.01 1.33
C PHE A 127 11.68 17.31 2.06
N SER A 128 10.62 17.23 2.88
CA SER A 128 10.16 18.36 3.69
C SER A 128 11.19 18.77 4.75
N PRO A 129 11.34 20.07 5.07
CA PRO A 129 12.27 20.55 6.10
C PRO A 129 11.91 20.15 7.55
N VAL A 130 10.76 19.48 7.75
CA VAL A 130 10.40 18.86 9.03
C VAL A 130 11.02 17.47 9.22
N LEU A 131 11.87 17.02 8.29
CA LEU A 131 12.55 15.73 8.39
C LEU A 131 13.97 15.90 8.91
N THR A 132 14.37 15.01 9.82
CA THR A 132 15.77 14.84 10.19
C THR A 132 16.59 14.30 9.02
N ARG A 133 17.94 14.34 9.12
CA ARG A 133 18.82 13.67 8.15
C ARG A 133 18.58 12.16 7.98
N ARG A 134 17.96 11.52 8.99
CA ARG A 134 17.59 10.09 8.99
C ARG A 134 16.11 9.86 8.61
N GLY A 135 15.39 10.89 8.16
CA GLY A 135 14.03 10.76 7.64
C GLY A 135 12.91 10.66 8.68
N PHE A 136 13.20 10.94 9.96
CA PHE A 136 12.19 11.03 11.02
C PHE A 136 11.56 12.43 11.10
N LEU A 137 10.28 12.49 11.48
CA LEU A 137 9.49 13.71 11.59
C LEU A 137 9.86 14.53 12.83
N LEU A 138 9.89 15.86 12.69
CA LEU A 138 10.11 16.81 13.76
C LEU A 138 8.84 17.63 14.03
N ASP A 139 8.62 18.02 15.28
CA ASP A 139 7.49 18.88 15.66
C ASP A 139 7.56 20.29 15.03
N LYS A 140 8.77 20.75 14.72
CA LYS A 140 9.03 22.05 14.10
C LYS A 140 10.04 21.88 12.97
N ALA A 141 9.83 22.62 11.88
CA ALA A 141 10.79 22.65 10.78
C ALA A 141 12.16 23.11 11.28
N GLN A 142 13.21 22.41 10.87
CA GLN A 142 14.55 22.92 11.05
C GLN A 142 14.71 24.14 10.13
N GLY A 143 15.39 25.19 10.61
CA GLY A 143 15.82 26.29 9.71
C GLY A 143 16.61 25.71 8.53
N PHE A 144 16.72 26.46 7.43
CA PHE A 144 17.33 26.00 6.17
C PHE A 144 18.66 25.23 6.42
N SER A 145 18.59 23.90 6.43
CA SER A 145 19.74 23.02 6.55
C SER A 145 20.25 22.74 5.14
N SER A 146 21.52 23.05 4.87
CA SER A 146 22.17 22.68 3.61
C SER A 146 22.36 21.16 3.48
N ALA A 147 22.30 20.42 4.58
CA ALA A 147 22.41 18.97 4.56
C ALA A 147 21.03 18.36 4.29
N GLY A 148 20.91 17.71 3.13
CA GLY A 148 19.72 16.96 2.73
C GLY A 148 19.48 15.73 3.61
N VAL A 149 18.38 15.03 3.33
CA VAL A 149 18.07 13.75 3.98
C VAL A 149 19.02 12.70 3.41
N GLU A 150 19.76 12.02 4.28
CA GLU A 150 20.78 11.02 3.93
C GLU A 150 20.20 9.60 3.92
N SER A 151 19.17 9.34 4.72
CA SER A 151 18.45 8.07 4.71
C SER A 151 17.02 8.24 5.21
N ILE A 152 16.14 7.30 4.89
CA ILE A 152 14.74 7.30 5.33
C ILE A 152 14.27 5.92 5.81
N PRO A 153 13.40 5.86 6.83
CA PRO A 153 12.61 4.67 7.08
C PRO A 153 11.52 4.54 6.01
N VAL A 154 11.20 3.30 5.62
CA VAL A 154 10.25 3.03 4.53
C VAL A 154 9.34 1.88 4.94
N LEU A 155 8.04 2.10 4.80
CA LEU A 155 7.05 1.04 4.81
C LEU A 155 6.60 0.82 3.37
N ALA A 156 6.67 -0.41 2.88
CA ALA A 156 6.21 -0.78 1.55
C ALA A 156 5.36 -2.04 1.63
N ALA A 157 4.36 -2.15 0.77
CA ALA A 157 3.55 -3.34 0.66
C ALA A 157 3.19 -3.67 -0.79
N LEU A 158 3.10 -4.97 -1.06
CA LEU A 158 2.42 -5.51 -2.24
C LEU A 158 1.14 -6.16 -1.74
N GLN A 159 0.00 -5.73 -2.29
CA GLN A 159 -1.30 -6.24 -1.89
C GLN A 159 -2.10 -6.75 -3.09
N SER A 160 -2.69 -7.92 -2.93
CA SER A 160 -3.77 -8.42 -3.77
C SER A 160 -5.07 -8.00 -3.11
N SER A 161 -5.79 -7.04 -3.67
CA SER A 161 -6.96 -6.44 -3.02
C SER A 161 -8.04 -6.00 -4.02
N PRO A 162 -9.26 -5.75 -3.54
CA PRO A 162 -10.41 -5.44 -4.41
C PRO A 162 -10.28 -4.11 -5.15
N VAL A 163 -9.39 -3.21 -4.72
CA VAL A 163 -9.07 -1.96 -5.46
C VAL A 163 -8.66 -2.25 -6.91
N LEU A 164 -8.06 -3.42 -7.15
CA LEU A 164 -7.62 -3.84 -8.47
C LEU A 164 -8.80 -4.15 -9.40
N HIS A 165 -9.97 -4.52 -8.87
CA HIS A 165 -11.17 -4.67 -9.69
C HIS A 165 -11.50 -3.36 -10.42
N SER A 166 -11.60 -2.25 -9.66
CA SER A 166 -11.92 -0.93 -10.21
C SER A 166 -10.87 -0.44 -11.20
N LEU A 167 -9.59 -0.72 -10.94
CA LEU A 167 -8.48 -0.37 -11.83
C LEU A 167 -8.56 -1.14 -13.15
N LEU A 168 -8.73 -2.46 -13.08
CA LEU A 168 -8.77 -3.33 -14.26
C LEU A 168 -10.05 -3.11 -15.07
N SER A 169 -11.20 -2.95 -14.42
CA SER A 169 -12.46 -2.65 -15.10
C SER A 169 -12.44 -1.26 -15.75
N GLY A 170 -11.85 -0.27 -15.06
CA GLY A 170 -11.61 1.05 -15.62
C GLY A 170 -10.70 1.02 -16.85
N LEU A 171 -9.63 0.22 -16.82
CA LEU A 171 -8.76 0.01 -17.98
C LEU A 171 -9.53 -0.64 -19.13
N CYS A 172 -10.31 -1.70 -18.88
CA CYS A 172 -11.18 -2.33 -19.89
C CYS A 172 -12.09 -1.30 -20.56
N GLN A 173 -12.78 -0.47 -19.77
CA GLN A 173 -13.69 0.55 -20.29
C GLN A 173 -12.95 1.57 -21.18
N GLN A 174 -11.77 2.03 -20.76
CA GLN A 174 -10.97 2.98 -21.55
C GLN A 174 -10.49 2.39 -22.88
N LEU A 175 -10.18 1.10 -22.91
CA LEU A 175 -9.72 0.41 -24.12
C LEU A 175 -10.88 0.08 -25.07
N GLN A 176 -12.09 -0.15 -24.55
CA GLN A 176 -13.30 -0.38 -25.34
C GLN A 176 -13.81 0.88 -26.05
N VAL A 177 -13.43 2.08 -25.60
CA VAL A 177 -13.81 3.32 -26.30
C VAL A 177 -13.25 3.29 -27.72
N PRO A 178 -14.10 3.34 -28.76
CA PRO A 178 -13.68 3.15 -30.15
C PRO A 178 -12.85 4.34 -30.62
N ASN A 179 -11.54 4.25 -30.41
CA ASN A 179 -10.58 5.22 -30.92
C ASN A 179 -9.75 4.57 -32.02
N VAL A 180 -10.42 4.28 -33.14
CA VAL A 180 -9.85 3.61 -34.33
C VAL A 180 -8.53 4.26 -34.78
N ARG A 181 -8.36 5.58 -34.57
CA ARG A 181 -7.12 6.29 -34.89
C ARG A 181 -5.95 5.91 -33.98
N ARG A 182 -6.17 5.69 -32.68
CA ARG A 182 -5.11 5.29 -31.73
C ARG A 182 -4.59 3.88 -32.02
N TRP A 183 -5.47 3.00 -32.49
CA TRP A 183 -5.15 1.58 -32.63
C TRP A 183 -4.67 1.21 -34.05
N SER A 184 -4.93 2.06 -35.04
CA SER A 184 -4.60 1.82 -36.45
C SER A 184 -3.13 1.45 -36.70
N SER A 185 -2.18 2.06 -35.99
CA SER A 185 -0.75 1.74 -36.10
C SER A 185 -0.42 0.34 -35.60
N PHE A 186 -1.12 -0.15 -34.58
CA PHE A 186 -0.91 -1.49 -34.02
C PHE A 186 -1.44 -2.57 -34.97
N PHE A 187 -2.63 -2.37 -35.54
CA PHE A 187 -3.18 -3.27 -36.55
C PHE A 187 -2.33 -3.30 -37.83
N THR A 188 -1.80 -2.14 -38.25
CA THR A 188 -0.87 -2.06 -39.38
C THR A 188 0.47 -2.76 -39.09
N ALA A 189 0.89 -2.80 -37.81
CA ALA A 189 2.08 -3.51 -37.36
C ALA A 189 1.88 -5.02 -37.18
N GLY A 190 0.68 -5.55 -37.46
CA GLY A 190 0.39 -6.99 -37.45
C GLY A 190 -0.32 -7.49 -36.20
N VAL A 191 -0.84 -6.62 -35.32
CA VAL A 191 -1.77 -7.05 -34.27
C VAL A 191 -3.09 -7.45 -34.95
N GLU A 192 -3.61 -8.63 -34.65
CA GLU A 192 -4.90 -9.06 -35.17
C GLU A 192 -6.03 -8.47 -34.33
N GLN A 193 -7.14 -8.13 -34.98
CA GLN A 193 -8.30 -7.54 -34.28
C GLN A 193 -8.91 -8.54 -33.29
N ASP A 194 -8.95 -9.82 -33.65
CA ASP A 194 -9.52 -10.88 -32.83
C ASP A 194 -8.66 -11.11 -31.58
N ASP A 195 -7.33 -11.16 -31.70
CA ASP A 195 -6.40 -11.26 -30.57
C ASP A 195 -6.55 -10.10 -29.58
N PHE A 196 -6.73 -8.87 -30.10
CA PHE A 196 -6.96 -7.70 -29.26
C PHE A 196 -8.28 -7.81 -28.48
N GLN A 197 -9.33 -8.30 -29.13
CA GLN A 197 -10.63 -8.50 -28.51
C GLN A 197 -10.58 -9.62 -27.45
N GLU A 198 -9.89 -10.72 -27.73
CA GLU A 198 -9.64 -11.80 -26.76
C GLU A 198 -8.91 -11.27 -25.53
N ALA A 199 -7.82 -10.51 -25.71
CA ALA A 199 -7.08 -9.91 -24.60
C ALA A 199 -7.94 -8.97 -23.74
N LEU A 200 -8.88 -8.23 -24.34
CA LEU A 200 -9.84 -7.40 -23.59
C LEU A 200 -10.82 -8.24 -22.76
N GLU A 201 -11.27 -9.37 -23.30
CA GLU A 201 -12.16 -10.30 -22.59
C GLU A 201 -11.43 -11.02 -21.45
N GLU A 202 -10.17 -11.41 -21.65
CA GLU A 202 -9.30 -11.93 -20.61
C GLU A 202 -9.07 -10.91 -19.50
N LEU A 203 -8.83 -9.64 -19.83
CA LEU A 203 -8.66 -8.57 -18.86
C LEU A 203 -9.95 -8.33 -18.05
N LYS A 204 -11.12 -8.39 -18.70
CA LYS A 204 -12.42 -8.32 -18.03
C LYS A 204 -12.62 -9.50 -17.09
N THR A 205 -12.31 -10.72 -17.52
CA THR A 205 -12.38 -11.92 -16.68
C THR A 205 -11.42 -11.82 -15.48
N LEU A 206 -10.21 -11.33 -15.70
CA LEU A 206 -9.23 -11.08 -14.63
C LEU A 206 -9.76 -10.06 -13.61
N SER A 207 -10.44 -9.00 -14.06
CA SER A 207 -11.02 -8.00 -13.15
C SER A 207 -12.05 -8.61 -12.19
N GLN A 208 -12.81 -9.61 -12.63
CA GLN A 208 -13.80 -10.32 -11.81
C GLN A 208 -13.13 -11.17 -10.71
N CYS A 209 -11.89 -11.64 -10.91
CA CYS A 209 -11.14 -12.34 -9.86
C CYS A 209 -10.79 -11.47 -8.64
N TYR A 210 -10.98 -10.15 -8.73
CA TYR A 210 -10.77 -9.17 -7.65
C TYR A 210 -12.07 -8.65 -7.05
N GLU A 211 -13.22 -9.07 -7.56
CA GLU A 211 -14.51 -8.70 -7.00
C GLU A 211 -14.71 -9.40 -5.65
N THR A 212 -15.13 -8.64 -4.64
CA THR A 212 -15.53 -9.21 -3.35
C THR A 212 -17.01 -9.53 -3.41
N GLY A 213 -17.39 -10.78 -3.16
CA GLY A 213 -18.80 -11.21 -3.07
C GLY A 213 -19.62 -10.58 -1.93
N PHE A 214 -19.09 -9.53 -1.29
CA PHE A 214 -19.80 -8.67 -0.34
C PHE A 214 -20.16 -7.36 -1.04
N GLY A 215 -21.26 -7.37 -1.78
CA GLY A 215 -22.10 -6.18 -1.88
C GLY A 215 -22.70 -5.95 -0.50
N ALA A 216 -22.05 -5.13 0.32
CA ALA A 216 -22.64 -4.65 1.56
C ALA A 216 -23.47 -3.41 1.22
N ASP A 217 -24.79 -3.60 1.26
CA ASP A 217 -25.84 -2.62 1.56
C ASP A 217 -25.64 -1.19 1.05
N GLY A 218 -26.09 -0.98 -0.18
CA GLY A 218 -26.98 0.14 -0.46
C GLY A 218 -28.42 -0.37 -0.47
N SER A 219 -28.92 -0.91 0.65
CA SER A 219 -30.36 -1.03 0.84
C SER A 219 -30.88 0.38 1.10
N GLU A 220 -31.32 1.02 0.04
CA GLU A 220 -32.24 2.16 0.14
C GLU A 220 -33.49 1.62 0.84
N ASP A 221 -33.56 1.81 2.16
CA ASP A 221 -34.80 1.62 2.90
C ASP A 221 -35.76 2.71 2.41
N GLU A 222 -36.62 2.30 1.48
CA GLU A 222 -37.81 3.01 1.02
C GLU A 222 -38.61 3.52 2.23
N GLU A 223 -38.89 4.82 2.22
CA GLU A 223 -39.77 5.49 3.16
C GLU A 223 -41.21 4.97 3.00
N ASP A 224 -41.65 4.05 3.86
CA ASP A 224 -43.09 3.81 4.04
C ASP A 224 -43.66 4.87 4.99
N SER A 225 -44.39 5.80 4.39
CA SER A 225 -45.26 6.77 5.05
C SER A 225 -46.54 6.09 5.54
N ASP A 226 -46.90 6.33 6.81
CA ASP A 226 -48.28 6.27 7.34
C ASP A 226 -48.54 7.47 8.27
#